data_AF-A0A3D5UVC8-F1
#
_entry.id   AF-A0A3D5UVC8-F1
#
_cell.length_a   1.000
_cell.length_b   1.000
_cell.length_c   1.000
_cell.angle_alpha   90.00
_cell.angle_beta   90.00
_cell.angle_gamma   90.00
#
_symmetry.space_group_name_H-M   'P 1'
#
loop_
_entity.id
_entity.type
_entity.pdbx_description
1 polymer ?
#
loop_
_entity_poly.entity_id
_entity_poly.type
_entity_poly.pdbx_seq_one_letter_code
_entity_poly.pdbx_strand_id
1 'polypeptide(L)'
;MAMEDVTGRPPPKSQMRMSPVVWARRNLFSSVGHTILTLACLYLLWLAIPPFLDFTIFSAVWSGTTREACLGDGKGACWPFVWANIGQFIYGRYPQDELWRVNIVFALGILAIVPALIPSAPAKRFNLIFLLVIYPLIALVLLAGDRPGLRPVPTSEWGGLLVTLVVALTGIVVSLPLGIVLALGRRSSMPAIRMLCILFIEFWRGVPLITVLFMASV
;
A
#
# COMPACT_ATOMS: atom_id res chain seq x y z
N MET A 1 -54.89 0.84 -5.19
CA MET A 1 -54.17 2.02 -4.67
C MET A 1 -52.68 1.70 -4.76
N ALA A 2 -52.07 1.99 -5.91
CA ALA A 2 -50.64 1.77 -6.14
C ALA A 2 -49.93 3.09 -5.85
N MET A 3 -48.94 3.05 -4.97
CA MET A 3 -48.16 4.22 -4.54
C MET A 3 -47.14 4.53 -5.65
N GLU A 4 -47.32 5.63 -6.36
CA GLU A 4 -46.34 6.13 -7.33
C GLU A 4 -45.08 6.62 -6.60
N ASP A 5 -43.92 6.20 -7.11
CA ASP A 5 -42.58 6.58 -6.62
C ASP A 5 -42.28 8.04 -6.98
N VAL A 6 -42.21 8.89 -5.97
CA VAL A 6 -42.04 10.36 -6.05
C VAL A 6 -40.60 10.79 -6.39
N THR A 7 -39.64 9.86 -6.53
CA THR A 7 -38.22 10.26 -6.53
C THR A 7 -37.63 10.72 -7.86
N GLY A 8 -38.31 10.58 -9.01
CA GLY A 8 -37.81 11.04 -10.31
C GLY A 8 -36.43 10.48 -10.72
N ARG A 9 -35.91 9.51 -9.97
CA ARG A 9 -34.64 8.85 -10.26
C ARG A 9 -34.91 7.82 -11.34
N PRO A 10 -34.13 7.79 -12.43
CA PRO A 10 -34.26 6.70 -13.40
C PRO A 10 -34.13 5.38 -12.63
N PRO A 11 -34.96 4.36 -12.96
CA PRO A 11 -34.89 3.06 -12.29
C PRO A 11 -33.43 2.59 -12.30
N PRO A 12 -32.93 1.97 -11.21
CA PRO A 12 -31.57 1.49 -11.16
C PRO A 12 -31.36 0.63 -12.40
N LYS A 13 -30.47 1.07 -13.31
CA LYS A 13 -30.17 0.33 -14.54
C LYS A 13 -29.89 -1.09 -14.08
N SER A 14 -30.76 -2.02 -14.48
CA SER A 14 -30.57 -3.42 -14.18
C SER A 14 -29.14 -3.73 -14.60
N GLN A 15 -28.29 -4.08 -13.64
CA GLN A 15 -26.96 -4.56 -13.92
C GLN A 15 -27.18 -5.93 -14.57
N MET A 16 -27.53 -5.93 -15.87
CA MET A 16 -27.48 -7.12 -16.70
C MET A 16 -26.11 -7.70 -16.44
N ARG A 17 -26.07 -8.89 -15.82
CA ARG A 17 -24.86 -9.69 -15.67
C ARG A 17 -24.36 -9.95 -17.09
N MET A 18 -23.50 -9.06 -17.57
CA MET A 18 -22.92 -9.18 -18.90
C MET A 18 -22.13 -10.48 -18.93
N SER A 19 -22.39 -11.32 -19.93
CA SER A 19 -21.56 -12.49 -20.17
C SER A 19 -20.09 -12.06 -20.29
N PRO A 20 -19.12 -12.79 -19.69
CA PRO A 20 -17.70 -12.46 -19.75
C PRO A 20 -17.21 -12.20 -21.18
N VAL A 21 -17.76 -12.93 -22.16
CA VAL A 21 -17.43 -12.78 -23.58
C VAL A 21 -17.91 -11.44 -24.14
N VAL A 22 -19.12 -11.01 -23.78
CA VAL A 22 -19.69 -9.72 -24.22
C VAL A 22 -18.94 -8.57 -23.56
N TRP A 23 -18.49 -8.73 -22.31
CA TRP A 23 -17.62 -7.78 -21.62
C TRP A 23 -16.25 -7.68 -22.30
N ALA A 24 -15.62 -8.81 -22.63
CA ALA A 24 -14.31 -8.83 -23.27
C ALA A 24 -14.34 -8.16 -24.65
N ARG A 25 -15.34 -8.48 -25.49
CA ARG A 25 -15.51 -7.84 -26.80
C ARG A 25 -15.70 -6.33 -26.70
N ARG A 26 -16.44 -5.86 -25.69
CA ARG A 26 -16.71 -4.42 -25.48
C ARG A 26 -15.56 -3.64 -24.86
N ASN A 27 -14.68 -4.26 -24.08
CA ASN A 27 -13.60 -3.55 -23.38
C ASN A 27 -12.22 -3.78 -23.99
N LEU A 28 -11.89 -5.02 -24.38
CA LEU A 28 -10.57 -5.40 -24.89
C LEU A 28 -10.47 -5.30 -26.42
N PHE A 29 -11.57 -5.61 -27.12
CA PHE A 29 -11.61 -5.72 -28.59
C PHE A 29 -12.57 -4.73 -29.25
N SER A 30 -12.78 -3.56 -28.62
CA SER A 30 -13.75 -2.57 -29.07
C SER A 30 -13.33 -1.80 -30.33
N SER A 31 -12.02 -1.68 -30.58
CA SER A 31 -11.45 -1.07 -31.77
C SER A 31 -10.21 -1.85 -32.25
N VAL A 32 -9.77 -1.59 -33.48
CA VAL A 32 -8.52 -2.17 -34.02
C VAL A 32 -7.33 -1.82 -33.13
N GLY A 33 -7.24 -0.57 -32.66
CA GLY A 33 -6.18 -0.12 -31.74
C GLY A 33 -6.20 -0.86 -30.39
N HIS A 34 -7.38 -1.02 -29.78
CA HIS A 34 -7.50 -1.79 -28.53
C HIS A 34 -7.20 -3.27 -28.72
N THR A 35 -7.55 -3.82 -29.87
CA THR A 35 -7.25 -5.22 -30.22
C THR A 35 -5.75 -5.42 -30.37
N ILE A 36 -5.06 -4.56 -31.11
CA ILE A 36 -3.58 -4.59 -31.24
C ILE A 36 -2.91 -4.43 -29.89
N LEU A 37 -3.34 -3.44 -29.08
CA LEU A 37 -2.79 -3.21 -27.75
C LEU A 37 -2.99 -4.42 -26.82
N THR A 38 -4.19 -5.02 -26.85
CA THR A 38 -4.50 -6.23 -26.06
C THR A 38 -3.60 -7.39 -26.47
N LEU A 39 -3.45 -7.64 -27.78
CA LEU A 39 -2.58 -8.70 -28.28
C LEU A 39 -1.10 -8.44 -27.95
N ALA A 40 -0.63 -7.19 -28.06
CA ALA A 40 0.71 -6.80 -27.70
C ALA A 40 0.98 -7.02 -26.20
N CYS A 41 0.06 -6.61 -25.33
CA CYS A 41 0.15 -6.87 -23.89
C CYS A 41 0.17 -8.38 -23.59
N LEU A 42 -0.69 -9.17 -24.23
CA LEU A 42 -0.70 -10.62 -24.05
C LEU A 42 0.62 -11.27 -24.51
N TYR A 43 1.19 -10.79 -25.62
CA TYR A 43 2.48 -11.26 -26.11
C TYR A 43 3.62 -10.89 -25.15
N LEU A 44 3.65 -9.67 -24.62
CA LEU A 44 4.63 -9.26 -23.61
C LEU A 44 4.51 -10.08 -22.33
N LEU A 45 3.28 -10.35 -21.87
CA LEU A 45 3.03 -11.22 -20.72
C LEU A 45 3.51 -12.64 -21.01
N TRP A 46 3.29 -13.15 -22.22
CA TRP A 46 3.78 -14.47 -22.63
C TRP A 46 5.31 -14.55 -22.70
N LEU A 47 6.00 -13.45 -23.03
CA LEU A 47 7.46 -13.39 -22.98
C LEU A 47 8.00 -13.24 -21.55
N ALA A 48 7.29 -12.54 -20.66
CA ALA A 48 7.78 -12.22 -19.31
C ALA A 48 7.41 -13.26 -18.25
N ILE A 49 6.18 -13.79 -18.27
CA ILE A 49 5.67 -14.66 -17.20
C ILE A 49 6.36 -16.02 -17.17
N PRO A 50 6.47 -16.78 -18.28
CA PRO A 50 7.11 -18.10 -18.26
C PRO A 50 8.56 -18.08 -17.73
N PRO A 51 9.49 -17.22 -18.21
CA PRO A 51 10.84 -17.21 -17.66
C PRO A 51 10.89 -16.70 -16.23
N PHE A 52 9.99 -15.80 -15.82
CA PHE A 52 9.89 -15.36 -14.43
C PHE A 52 9.47 -16.51 -13.50
N LEU A 53 8.47 -17.30 -13.88
CA LEU A 53 8.03 -18.45 -13.10
C LEU A 53 9.06 -19.58 -13.12
N ASP A 54 9.75 -19.77 -14.24
CA ASP A 54 10.85 -20.73 -14.33
C ASP A 54 11.96 -20.37 -13.35
N PHE A 55 12.38 -19.10 -13.34
CA PHE A 55 13.37 -18.62 -12.40
C PHE A 55 12.91 -18.69 -10.94
N THR A 56 11.70 -18.23 -10.61
CA THR A 56 11.27 -18.07 -9.21
C THR A 56 10.72 -19.32 -8.55
N ILE A 57 10.17 -20.26 -9.32
CA ILE A 57 9.45 -21.42 -8.80
C ILE A 57 10.04 -22.73 -9.34
N PHE A 58 10.05 -22.91 -10.67
CA PHE A 58 10.33 -24.24 -11.26
C PHE A 58 11.81 -24.64 -11.17
N SER A 59 12.71 -23.72 -11.46
CA SER A 59 14.16 -23.90 -11.39
C SER A 59 14.77 -23.38 -10.08
N ALA A 60 13.93 -22.93 -9.14
CA ALA A 60 14.38 -22.36 -7.87
C ALA A 60 14.92 -23.39 -6.89
N VAL A 61 15.89 -22.98 -6.09
CA VAL A 61 16.44 -23.80 -5.00
C VAL A 61 15.64 -23.51 -3.75
N TRP A 62 14.95 -24.54 -3.24
CA TRP A 62 14.07 -24.43 -2.06
C TRP A 62 14.77 -24.79 -0.75
N SER A 63 15.78 -25.66 -0.80
CA SER A 63 16.54 -26.13 0.37
C SER A 63 18.04 -26.05 0.14
N GLY A 64 18.79 -25.76 1.20
CA GLY A 64 20.24 -25.63 1.18
C GLY A 64 20.74 -24.96 2.46
N THR A 65 21.89 -25.41 2.96
CA THR A 65 22.51 -24.84 4.18
C THR A 65 23.68 -23.92 3.86
N THR A 66 24.27 -24.04 2.67
CA THR A 66 25.41 -23.24 2.22
C THR A 66 25.10 -22.50 0.92
N ARG A 67 25.90 -21.46 0.64
CA ARG A 67 25.76 -20.65 -0.58
C ARG A 67 25.96 -21.48 -1.84
N GLU A 68 26.79 -22.53 -1.80
CA GLU A 68 27.05 -23.37 -2.98
C GLU A 68 25.79 -24.10 -3.46
N ALA A 69 24.81 -24.36 -2.59
CA ALA A 69 23.55 -25.01 -2.98
C ALA A 69 22.77 -24.21 -4.05
N CYS A 70 23.00 -22.89 -4.11
CA CYS A 70 22.37 -21.96 -5.04
C CYS A 70 23.25 -21.58 -6.24
N LEU A 71 24.47 -22.10 -6.34
CA LEU A 71 25.38 -21.82 -7.46
C LEU A 71 25.27 -22.94 -8.51
N GLY A 72 25.29 -22.58 -9.80
CA GLY A 72 25.30 -23.52 -10.93
C GLY A 72 24.41 -23.09 -12.10
N ASP A 73 24.67 -23.66 -13.27
CA ASP A 73 23.87 -23.40 -14.48
C ASP A 73 22.48 -24.01 -14.36
N GLY A 74 21.45 -23.26 -14.76
CA GLY A 74 20.04 -23.66 -14.64
C GLY A 74 19.43 -23.52 -13.24
N LYS A 75 20.17 -22.97 -12.27
CA LYS A 75 19.64 -22.65 -10.93
C LYS A 75 18.93 -21.28 -10.97
N GLY A 76 17.67 -21.27 -10.56
CA GLY A 76 16.85 -20.07 -10.43
C GLY A 76 17.05 -19.34 -9.11
N ALA A 77 15.96 -18.81 -8.54
CA ALA A 77 15.97 -18.07 -7.28
C ALA A 77 16.44 -18.93 -6.10
N CYS A 78 17.21 -18.31 -5.21
CA CYS A 78 17.74 -18.94 -3.99
C CYS A 78 16.84 -18.61 -2.78
N TRP A 79 15.85 -19.45 -2.50
CA TRP A 79 14.98 -19.27 -1.34
C TRP A 79 15.69 -19.44 0.01
N PRO A 80 16.68 -20.34 0.19
CA PRO A 80 17.44 -20.43 1.44
C PRO A 80 18.06 -19.09 1.88
N PHE A 81 18.54 -18.27 0.92
CA PHE A 81 19.04 -16.93 1.21
C PHE A 81 17.92 -16.01 1.72
N VAL A 82 16.74 -16.07 1.10
CA VAL A 82 15.58 -15.27 1.53
C VAL A 82 15.15 -15.66 2.94
N TRP A 83 15.06 -16.95 3.24
CA TRP A 83 14.71 -17.44 4.58
C TRP A 83 15.74 -17.08 5.64
N ALA A 84 17.03 -17.15 5.31
CA ALA A 84 18.11 -16.74 6.22
C ALA A 84 18.07 -15.23 6.55
N ASN A 85 17.58 -14.40 5.62
CA ASN A 85 17.53 -12.94 5.77
C ASN A 85 16.12 -12.38 6.03
N ILE A 86 15.12 -13.25 6.25
CA ILE A 86 13.71 -12.81 6.41
C ILE A 86 13.54 -11.84 7.59
N GLY A 87 14.31 -12.05 8.66
CA GLY A 87 14.33 -11.14 9.80
C GLY A 87 14.80 -9.74 9.42
N GLN A 88 15.83 -9.62 8.56
CA GLN A 88 16.29 -8.32 8.07
C GLN A 88 15.28 -7.66 7.12
N PHE A 89 14.57 -8.43 6.31
CA PHE A 89 13.51 -7.88 5.45
C PHE A 89 12.31 -7.37 6.25
N ILE A 90 11.96 -8.01 7.36
CA ILE A 90 10.81 -7.62 8.19
C ILE A 90 11.20 -6.50 9.18
N TYR A 91 12.27 -6.72 9.94
CA TYR A 91 12.65 -5.90 11.09
C TYR A 91 13.81 -4.92 10.81
N GLY A 92 14.50 -5.05 9.67
CA GLY A 92 15.69 -4.24 9.39
C GLY A 92 16.85 -4.58 10.33
N ARG A 93 17.47 -3.55 10.93
CA ARG A 93 18.56 -3.71 11.90
C ARG A 93 18.08 -3.54 13.35
N TYR A 94 16.77 -3.64 13.58
CA TYR A 94 16.18 -3.47 14.90
C TYR A 94 16.74 -4.51 15.89
N PRO A 95 17.08 -4.12 17.14
CA PRO A 95 17.69 -5.03 18.13
C PRO A 95 16.83 -6.28 18.37
N GLN A 96 17.47 -7.45 18.41
CA GLN A 96 16.80 -8.76 18.52
C GLN A 96 16.02 -8.91 19.83
N ASP A 97 16.55 -8.34 20.91
CA ASP A 97 15.93 -8.27 22.24
C ASP A 97 14.64 -7.45 22.26
N GLU A 98 14.46 -6.55 21.29
CA GLU A 98 13.36 -5.59 21.26
C GLU A 98 12.33 -5.86 20.14
N LEU A 99 12.48 -6.96 19.39
CA LEU A 99 11.56 -7.31 18.29
C LEU A 99 10.11 -7.51 18.75
N TRP A 100 9.89 -7.84 20.03
CA TRP A 100 8.54 -7.92 20.61
C TRP A 100 7.77 -6.61 20.43
N ARG A 101 8.45 -5.45 20.48
CA ARG A 101 7.85 -4.13 20.25
C ARG A 101 7.29 -4.01 18.85
N VAL A 102 8.07 -4.43 17.85
CA VAL A 102 7.67 -4.46 16.44
C VAL A 102 6.48 -5.38 16.22
N ASN A 103 6.53 -6.58 16.80
CA ASN A 103 5.46 -7.57 16.69
C ASN A 103 4.15 -7.06 17.31
N ILE A 104 4.20 -6.33 18.42
CA ILE A 104 3.03 -5.67 19.00
C ILE A 104 2.48 -4.59 18.06
N VAL A 105 3.34 -3.76 17.48
CA VAL A 105 2.90 -2.75 16.49
C VAL A 105 2.20 -3.42 15.31
N PHE A 106 2.78 -4.47 14.73
CA PHE A 106 2.14 -5.23 13.65
C PHE A 106 0.82 -5.86 14.07
N ALA A 107 0.75 -6.49 15.23
CA ALA A 107 -0.47 -7.09 15.74
C ALA A 107 -1.58 -6.04 15.95
N LEU A 108 -1.26 -4.92 16.59
CA LEU A 108 -2.20 -3.80 16.77
C LEU A 108 -2.64 -3.21 15.43
N GLY A 109 -1.72 -3.09 14.47
CA GLY A 109 -2.01 -2.61 13.13
C GLY A 109 -3.01 -3.51 12.40
N ILE A 110 -2.79 -4.82 12.43
CA ILE A 110 -3.72 -5.81 11.85
C ILE A 110 -5.08 -5.73 12.55
N LEU A 111 -5.10 -5.68 13.89
CA LEU A 111 -6.32 -5.58 14.69
C LEU A 111 -7.11 -4.30 14.43
N ALA A 112 -6.46 -3.20 14.04
CA ALA A 112 -7.12 -1.95 13.69
C ALA A 112 -7.58 -1.92 12.22
N ILE A 113 -6.74 -2.42 11.31
CA ILE A 113 -6.98 -2.39 9.86
C ILE A 113 -8.09 -3.37 9.47
N VAL A 114 -8.04 -4.63 9.93
CA VAL A 114 -9.00 -5.66 9.51
C VAL A 114 -10.46 -5.25 9.80
N PRO A 115 -10.84 -4.77 10.99
CA PRO A 115 -12.19 -4.28 11.24
C PRO A 115 -12.53 -2.99 10.47
N ALA A 116 -11.54 -2.16 10.13
CA ALA A 116 -11.79 -0.97 9.32
C ALA A 116 -12.16 -1.32 7.88
N LEU A 117 -11.62 -2.42 7.33
CA LEU A 117 -11.94 -2.93 6.00
C LEU A 117 -13.33 -3.59 5.94
N ILE A 118 -13.87 -4.08 7.05
CA ILE A 118 -15.18 -4.73 7.11
C ILE A 118 -16.27 -3.65 7.24
N PRO A 119 -17.13 -3.44 6.21
CA PRO A 119 -18.12 -2.36 6.25
C PRO A 119 -19.17 -2.50 7.36
N SER A 120 -19.45 -3.74 7.78
CA SER A 120 -20.45 -4.13 8.79
C SER A 120 -19.92 -4.15 10.22
N ALA A 121 -18.65 -3.82 10.46
CA ALA A 121 -18.08 -3.87 11.80
C ALA A 121 -18.70 -2.81 12.74
N PRO A 122 -19.04 -3.17 13.98
CA PRO A 122 -19.57 -2.23 14.96
C PRO A 122 -18.51 -1.19 15.36
N ALA A 123 -18.94 -0.03 15.89
CA ALA A 123 -18.06 1.01 16.41
C ALA A 123 -17.00 1.56 15.41
N LYS A 124 -17.28 1.53 14.11
CA LYS A 124 -16.35 1.95 13.03
C LYS A 124 -15.70 3.33 13.25
N ARG A 125 -16.45 4.29 13.80
CA ARG A 125 -15.91 5.63 14.12
C ARG A 125 -14.79 5.56 15.16
N PHE A 126 -14.97 4.78 16.23
CA PHE A 126 -13.96 4.59 17.26
C PHE A 126 -12.75 3.83 16.73
N ASN A 127 -12.97 2.80 15.90
CA ASN A 127 -11.86 2.08 15.26
C ASN A 127 -11.05 3.00 14.32
N LEU A 128 -11.71 3.88 13.56
CA LEU A 128 -11.02 4.87 12.72
C LEU A 128 -10.25 5.90 13.55
N ILE A 129 -10.80 6.38 14.68
CA ILE A 129 -10.07 7.28 15.58
C ILE A 129 -8.85 6.57 16.18
N PHE A 130 -9.01 5.31 16.60
CA PHE A 130 -7.89 4.50 17.08
C PHE A 130 -6.81 4.37 15.99
N LEU A 131 -7.18 3.95 14.78
CA LEU A 131 -6.27 3.76 13.66
C LEU A 131 -5.56 5.06 13.23
N LEU A 132 -6.30 6.18 13.18
CA LEU A 132 -5.80 7.46 12.66
C LEU A 132 -5.10 8.34 13.71
N VAL A 133 -5.26 8.09 15.00
CA VAL A 133 -4.68 9.00 16.01
C VAL A 133 -3.89 8.21 17.04
N ILE A 134 -4.50 7.19 17.62
CA ILE A 134 -3.92 6.48 18.75
C ILE A 134 -2.82 5.54 18.30
N TYR A 135 -3.07 4.75 17.26
CA TYR A 135 -2.13 3.78 16.69
C TYR A 135 -0.77 4.38 16.28
N PRO A 136 -0.69 5.47 15.48
CA PRO A 136 0.62 6.03 15.11
C PRO A 136 1.39 6.56 16.32
N LEU A 137 0.70 7.10 17.33
CA LEU A 137 1.34 7.54 18.58
C LEU A 137 1.88 6.35 19.38
N ILE A 138 1.11 5.26 19.49
CA ILE A 138 1.57 4.02 20.12
C ILE A 138 2.79 3.47 19.37
N ALA A 139 2.73 3.40 18.04
CA ALA A 139 3.82 2.89 17.22
C ALA A 139 5.10 3.71 17.39
N LEU A 140 5.01 5.04 17.37
CA LEU A 140 6.16 5.94 17.54
C LEU A 140 6.83 5.74 18.90
N VAL A 141 6.02 5.75 19.97
CA VAL A 141 6.52 5.58 21.35
C VAL A 141 7.16 4.21 21.54
N LEU A 142 6.47 3.16 21.09
CA LEU A 142 6.88 1.79 21.35
C LEU A 142 8.17 1.46 20.58
N LEU A 143 8.30 1.95 19.35
CA LEU A 143 9.49 1.73 18.51
C LEU A 143 10.66 2.65 18.87
N ALA A 144 10.41 3.90 19.26
CA ALA A 144 11.50 4.82 19.66
C ALA A 144 12.08 4.45 21.03
N GLY A 145 11.23 4.01 21.96
CA GLY A 145 11.67 3.60 23.29
C GLY A 145 12.21 4.74 24.15
N ASP A 146 11.73 5.96 23.93
CA ASP A 146 12.15 7.19 24.61
C ASP A 146 11.53 7.38 26.00
N ARG A 147 11.01 6.30 26.62
CA ARG A 147 10.27 6.32 27.89
C ARG A 147 10.91 5.43 28.96
N PRO A 148 10.71 5.74 30.26
CA PRO A 148 11.26 4.93 31.34
C PRO A 148 10.82 3.47 31.23
N GLY A 149 11.78 2.55 31.31
CA GLY A 149 11.54 1.11 31.14
C GLY A 149 11.68 0.58 29.70
N LEU A 150 11.89 1.46 28.72
CA LEU A 150 12.18 1.09 27.35
C LEU A 150 13.61 1.52 26.99
N ARG A 151 14.40 0.60 26.42
CA ARG A 151 15.67 0.92 25.77
C ARG A 151 15.38 1.82 24.55
N PRO A 152 16.06 2.98 24.41
CA PRO A 152 15.98 3.80 23.20
C PRO A 152 16.59 3.08 22.01
N VAL A 153 15.86 3.05 20.88
CA VAL A 153 16.36 2.47 19.62
C VAL A 153 16.47 3.59 18.59
N PRO A 154 17.69 3.94 18.12
CA PRO A 154 17.87 5.02 17.16
C PRO A 154 17.19 4.68 15.82
N THR A 155 16.63 5.70 15.18
CA THR A 155 15.91 5.57 13.90
C THR A 155 16.79 5.08 12.75
N SER A 156 18.13 5.17 12.88
CA SER A 156 19.10 4.63 11.91
C SER A 156 19.09 3.10 11.79
N GLU A 157 18.61 2.42 12.84
CA GLU A 157 18.49 0.95 12.89
C GLU A 157 17.13 0.46 12.40
N TRP A 158 16.17 1.37 12.23
CA TRP A 158 14.85 1.02 11.71
C TRP A 158 14.99 0.70 10.22
N GLY A 159 14.39 -0.40 9.78
CA GLY A 159 14.39 -0.75 8.36
C GLY A 159 13.33 -1.77 8.00
N GLY A 160 13.47 -2.32 6.79
CA GLY A 160 12.61 -3.39 6.30
C GLY A 160 11.14 -3.01 6.15
N LEU A 161 10.28 -4.00 6.34
CA LEU A 161 8.83 -3.85 6.31
C LEU A 161 8.33 -2.91 7.41
N LEU A 162 8.98 -2.90 8.57
CA LEU A 162 8.63 -2.00 9.68
C LEU A 162 8.60 -0.54 9.24
N VAL A 163 9.69 -0.02 8.65
CA VAL A 163 9.75 1.40 8.28
C VAL A 163 8.77 1.71 7.17
N THR A 164 8.68 0.83 6.17
CA THR A 164 7.73 0.99 5.06
C THR A 164 6.29 1.12 5.58
N LEU A 165 5.88 0.24 6.48
CA LEU A 165 4.53 0.24 7.03
C LEU A 165 4.29 1.46 7.93
N VAL A 166 5.24 1.79 8.80
CA VAL A 166 5.13 2.96 9.69
C VAL A 166 4.99 4.23 8.86
N VAL A 167 5.90 4.49 7.92
CA VAL A 167 5.89 5.70 7.07
C VAL A 167 4.63 5.76 6.21
N ALA A 168 4.21 4.64 5.62
CA ALA A 168 2.98 4.59 4.82
C ALA A 168 1.74 4.91 5.67
N LEU A 169 1.59 4.28 6.83
CA LEU A 169 0.45 4.51 7.71
C LEU A 169 0.45 5.92 8.27
N THR A 170 1.57 6.41 8.83
CA THR A 170 1.66 7.79 9.34
C THR A 170 1.43 8.80 8.22
N GLY A 171 1.96 8.54 7.03
CA GLY A 171 1.77 9.39 5.85
C GLY A 171 0.30 9.48 5.44
N ILE A 172 -0.40 8.35 5.31
CA ILE A 172 -1.85 8.32 5.00
C ILE A 172 -2.63 9.06 6.08
N VAL A 173 -2.34 8.77 7.34
CA VAL A 173 -3.02 9.32 8.51
C VAL A 173 -2.89 10.85 8.59
N VAL A 174 -1.71 11.40 8.34
CA VAL A 174 -1.45 12.84 8.42
C VAL A 174 -1.91 13.55 7.14
N SER A 175 -1.70 12.94 5.97
CA SER A 175 -2.03 13.56 4.68
C SER A 175 -3.53 13.61 4.40
N LEU A 176 -4.31 12.63 4.86
CA LEU A 176 -5.75 12.59 4.63
C LEU A 176 -6.52 13.78 5.25
N PRO A 177 -6.39 14.11 6.55
CA PRO A 177 -7.04 15.27 7.13
C PRO A 177 -6.52 16.58 6.52
N LEU A 178 -5.21 16.69 6.28
CA LEU A 178 -4.63 17.85 5.62
C LEU A 178 -5.21 18.03 4.21
N GLY A 179 -5.33 16.94 3.45
CA GLY A 179 -5.94 16.91 2.13
C GLY A 179 -7.40 17.32 2.14
N ILE A 180 -8.18 16.89 3.16
CA ILE A 180 -9.57 17.32 3.35
C ILE A 180 -9.65 18.82 3.60
N VAL A 181 -8.82 19.36 4.51
CA VAL A 181 -8.79 20.80 4.81
C VAL A 181 -8.43 21.61 3.56
N LEU A 182 -7.40 21.20 2.82
CA LEU A 182 -7.00 21.87 1.58
C LEU A 182 -8.07 21.78 0.48
N ALA A 183 -8.76 20.64 0.38
CA ALA A 183 -9.86 20.47 -0.56
C ALA A 183 -11.08 21.35 -0.22
N LEU A 184 -11.37 21.54 1.07
CA LEU A 184 -12.39 22.49 1.53
C LEU A 184 -11.94 23.93 1.28
N GLY A 185 -10.68 24.27 1.57
CA GLY A 185 -10.09 25.58 1.31
C GLY A 185 -10.15 25.99 -0.16
N ARG A 186 -9.96 25.04 -1.09
CA ARG A 186 -10.15 25.25 -2.54
C ARG A 186 -11.57 25.68 -2.92
N ARG A 187 -12.58 25.33 -2.12
CA ARG A 187 -14.00 25.71 -2.31
C ARG A 187 -14.40 26.98 -1.53
N SER A 188 -13.47 27.62 -0.82
CA SER A 188 -13.75 28.81 -0.03
C SER A 188 -14.13 30.02 -0.91
N SER A 189 -15.02 30.87 -0.40
CA SER A 189 -15.40 32.15 -1.02
C SER A 189 -14.33 33.22 -0.89
N MET A 190 -13.41 33.09 0.09
CA MET A 190 -12.30 34.01 0.30
C MET A 190 -11.19 33.79 -0.74
N PRO A 191 -10.92 34.75 -1.65
CA PRO A 191 -9.96 34.56 -2.76
C PRO A 191 -8.54 34.20 -2.31
N ALA A 192 -8.07 34.80 -1.21
CA ALA A 192 -6.73 34.56 -0.68
C ALA A 192 -6.52 33.10 -0.25
N ILE A 193 -7.44 32.53 0.54
CA ILE A 193 -7.36 31.14 1.02
C ILE A 193 -7.50 30.17 -0.16
N ARG A 194 -8.44 30.44 -1.07
CA ARG A 194 -8.64 29.62 -2.27
C ARG A 194 -7.36 29.57 -3.13
N MET A 195 -6.71 30.70 -3.36
CA MET A 195 -5.46 30.78 -4.14
C MET A 195 -4.33 30.01 -3.45
N LEU A 196 -4.15 30.17 -2.13
CA LEU A 196 -3.14 29.45 -1.37
C LEU A 196 -3.32 27.93 -1.46
N CYS A 197 -4.55 27.43 -1.30
CA CYS A 197 -4.83 26.00 -1.42
C CYS A 197 -4.61 25.46 -2.83
N ILE A 198 -5.03 26.20 -3.87
CA ILE A 198 -4.81 25.80 -5.27
C ILE A 198 -3.32 25.72 -5.57
N LEU A 199 -2.54 26.75 -5.20
CA LEU A 199 -1.10 26.78 -5.46
C LEU A 199 -0.40 25.62 -4.76
N PHE A 200 -0.72 25.36 -3.49
CA PHE A 200 -0.13 24.23 -2.76
C PHE A 200 -0.45 22.88 -3.42
N ILE A 201 -1.72 22.63 -3.78
CA ILE A 201 -2.15 21.37 -4.40
C ILE A 201 -1.49 21.17 -5.77
N GLU A 202 -1.53 22.19 -6.64
CA GLU A 202 -0.98 22.07 -7.99
C GLU A 202 0.56 22.01 -7.98
N PHE A 203 1.22 22.68 -7.03
CA PHE A 203 2.67 22.56 -6.84
C PHE A 203 3.09 21.12 -6.53
N TRP A 204 2.54 20.51 -5.46
CA TRP A 204 2.91 19.15 -5.08
C TRP A 204 2.47 18.09 -6.10
N ARG A 205 1.43 18.36 -6.89
CA ARG A 205 1.04 17.49 -8.02
C ARG A 205 1.97 17.63 -9.23
N GLY A 206 2.62 18.78 -9.40
CA GLY A 206 3.57 19.03 -10.48
C GLY A 206 5.01 18.62 -10.17
N VAL A 207 5.37 18.49 -8.89
CA VAL A 207 6.73 18.11 -8.47
C VAL A 207 6.92 16.59 -8.57
N PRO A 208 7.95 16.10 -9.30
CA PRO A 208 8.28 14.68 -9.32
C PRO A 208 8.73 14.20 -7.94
N LEU A 209 8.12 13.13 -7.41
CA LEU A 209 8.48 12.60 -6.09
C LEU A 209 9.98 12.24 -5.97
N ILE A 210 10.59 11.83 -7.09
CA ILE A 210 12.01 11.48 -7.13
C ILE A 210 12.93 12.67 -6.80
N THR A 211 12.58 13.90 -7.20
CA THR A 211 13.43 15.08 -6.91
C THR A 211 13.40 15.44 -5.43
N VAL A 212 12.24 15.29 -4.79
CA VAL A 212 12.06 15.50 -3.35
C VAL A 212 12.85 14.46 -2.55
N LEU A 213 12.81 13.20 -2.99
CA LEU A 213 13.59 12.13 -2.35
C LEU A 213 15.09 12.39 -2.44
N PHE A 214 15.61 12.84 -3.59
CA PHE A 214 17.03 13.19 -3.71
C PHE A 214 17.43 14.37 -2.83
N MET A 215 16.59 15.42 -2.76
CA MET A 215 16.85 16.55 -1.87
C MET A 215 16.86 16.15 -0.39
N ALA A 216 16.02 15.18 0.01
CA ALA A 216 15.93 14.70 1.39
C ALA A 216 17.04 13.70 1.77
N SER A 217 17.74 13.12 0.79
CA SER A 217 18.79 12.10 1.01
C SER A 217 20.22 12.66 0.96
N VAL A 218 20.39 13.96 0.70
CA VAL A 218 21.67 14.69 0.75
C VAL A 218 21.80 15.35 2.12
#